data_AF-A0A9P7JWJ0-F1
#
_entry.id   AF-A0A9P7JWJ0-F1
#
_cell.length_a   1.000
_cell.length_b   1.000
_cell.length_c   1.000
_cell.angle_alpha   90.00
_cell.angle_beta   90.00
_cell.angle_gamma   90.00
#
_symmetry.space_group_name_H-M   'P 1'
#
loop_
_entity.id
_entity.type
_entity.pdbx_description
1 polymer ?
#
loop_
_entity_poly.entity_id
_entity_poly.type
_entity_poly.pdbx_seq_one_letter_code
_entity_poly.pdbx_strand_id
1 'polypeptide(L)'
;MTIHHIVLYRFKPEATPEQRQSVKDSACALASQIPAIQSMVAGETVYNPLGHGYDTGVIFLFESAVKLDEYRPHKAHIDYQALTAPYIEDSKVLYKFKSEATPEQREYVKELIKELPSRISALQSIITGEKVLHPLDHGYDMGAIFLFENKEKLDEFRPHQAHTDYRALSSPYLEAGKLPDKMVFDMETA
;
A
#
# COMPACT_ATOMS: atom_id res chain seq x y z
N MET A 1 -7.82 -10.31 -12.54
CA MET A 1 -6.67 -10.38 -11.62
C MET A 1 -6.16 -8.97 -11.49
N THR A 2 -6.35 -8.36 -10.32
CA THR A 2 -6.25 -6.90 -10.14
C THR A 2 -4.92 -6.51 -9.51
N ILE A 3 -4.19 -5.60 -10.16
CA ILE A 3 -2.87 -5.18 -9.71
C ILE A 3 -2.95 -3.88 -8.93
N HIS A 4 -2.44 -3.90 -7.71
CA HIS A 4 -2.40 -2.75 -6.83
C HIS A 4 -0.97 -2.24 -6.73
N HIS A 5 -0.72 -1.03 -7.22
CA HIS A 5 0.59 -0.39 -7.23
C HIS A 5 0.64 0.71 -6.16
N ILE A 6 1.32 0.42 -5.07
CA ILE A 6 1.58 1.38 -3.99
C ILE A 6 2.94 2.01 -4.22
N VAL A 7 2.98 3.34 -4.24
CA VAL A 7 4.19 4.15 -4.33
C VAL A 7 4.32 4.89 -3.02
N LEU A 8 5.42 4.74 -2.31
CA LEU A 8 5.72 5.61 -1.17
C LEU A 8 7.01 6.38 -1.46
N TYR A 9 7.08 7.64 -1.05
CA TYR A 9 8.24 8.51 -1.26
C TYR A 9 8.52 9.39 -0.03
N ARG A 10 9.78 9.80 0.07
CA ARG A 10 10.26 10.81 1.02
C ARG A 10 10.55 12.11 0.29
N PHE A 11 10.04 13.22 0.81
CA PHE A 11 10.42 14.53 0.33
C PHE A 11 11.78 14.93 0.90
N LYS A 12 12.55 15.69 0.13
CA LYS A 12 13.76 16.31 0.66
C LYS A 12 13.40 17.29 1.79
N PRO A 13 14.26 17.44 2.82
CA PRO A 13 14.01 18.38 3.91
C PRO A 13 13.73 19.81 3.43
N GLU A 14 14.39 20.24 2.35
CA GLU A 14 14.26 21.56 1.75
C GLU A 14 13.00 21.77 0.88
N ALA A 15 12.22 20.73 0.59
CA ALA A 15 11.01 20.86 -0.20
C ALA A 15 9.96 21.69 0.56
N THR A 16 9.51 22.81 -0.03
CA THR A 16 8.54 23.73 0.60
C THR A 16 7.14 23.12 0.67
N PRO A 17 6.26 23.60 1.56
CA PRO A 17 4.87 23.14 1.62
C PRO A 17 4.14 23.23 0.26
N GLU A 18 4.36 24.30 -0.50
CA GLU A 18 3.75 24.51 -1.82
C GLU A 18 4.27 23.49 -2.84
N GLN A 19 5.56 23.16 -2.80
CA GLN A 19 6.15 22.15 -3.67
C GLN A 19 5.62 20.75 -3.34
N ARG A 20 5.51 20.41 -2.05
CA ARG A 20 4.92 19.14 -1.61
C ARG A 20 3.47 19.03 -2.06
N GLN A 21 2.70 20.12 -1.93
CA GLN A 21 1.30 20.15 -2.37
C GLN A 21 1.17 20.00 -3.89
N SER A 22 2.03 20.67 -4.67
CA SER A 22 2.04 20.51 -6.14
C SER A 22 2.29 19.05 -6.57
N VAL A 23 3.19 18.34 -5.88
CA VAL A 23 3.41 16.90 -6.11
C VAL A 23 2.18 16.07 -5.75
N LYS A 24 1.50 16.39 -4.64
CA LYS A 24 0.24 15.73 -4.23
C LYS A 24 -0.84 15.92 -5.31
N ASP A 25 -1.05 17.16 -5.74
CA ASP A 25 -2.08 17.51 -6.73
C ASP A 25 -1.80 16.86 -8.09
N SER A 26 -0.53 16.83 -8.51
CA SER A 26 -0.11 16.16 -9.74
C SER A 26 -0.33 14.65 -9.67
N ALA A 27 0.00 14.01 -8.54
CA ALA A 27 -0.32 12.60 -8.34
C ALA A 27 -1.83 12.36 -8.42
N CYS A 28 -2.62 13.23 -7.79
CA CYS A 28 -4.07 13.14 -7.80
C CYS A 28 -4.70 13.28 -9.19
N ALA A 29 -4.10 14.11 -10.04
CA ALA A 29 -4.56 14.32 -11.40
C ALA A 29 -4.34 13.10 -12.33
N LEU A 30 -3.44 12.17 -11.98
CA LEU A 30 -3.12 11.02 -12.83
C LEU A 30 -4.34 10.17 -13.16
N ALA A 31 -5.26 9.97 -12.20
CA ALA A 31 -6.49 9.20 -12.44
C ALA A 31 -7.37 9.80 -13.55
N SER A 32 -7.33 11.12 -13.73
CA SER A 32 -8.07 11.80 -14.80
C SER A 32 -7.34 11.79 -16.15
N GLN A 33 -6.03 11.56 -16.15
CA GLN A 33 -5.17 11.62 -17.34
C GLN A 33 -4.82 10.24 -17.91
N ILE A 34 -4.95 9.19 -17.11
CA ILE A 34 -4.57 7.83 -17.46
C ILE A 34 -5.79 6.92 -17.27
N PRO A 35 -6.50 6.57 -18.36
CA PRO A 35 -7.69 5.70 -18.27
C PRO A 35 -7.43 4.33 -17.65
N ALA A 36 -6.18 3.89 -17.59
CA ALA A 36 -5.76 2.64 -16.96
C ALA A 36 -5.83 2.68 -15.42
N ILE A 37 -5.85 3.87 -14.80
CA ILE A 37 -6.00 4.02 -13.35
C ILE A 37 -7.49 3.94 -13.03
N GLN A 38 -7.91 2.83 -12.41
CA GLN A 38 -9.31 2.61 -12.08
C GLN A 38 -9.76 3.40 -10.85
N SER A 39 -8.88 3.50 -9.85
CA SER A 39 -9.11 4.31 -8.67
C SER A 39 -7.79 4.68 -8.03
N MET A 40 -7.82 5.76 -7.25
CA MET A 40 -6.65 6.30 -6.62
C MET A 40 -7.00 6.81 -5.23
N VAL A 41 -6.17 6.43 -4.26
CA VAL A 41 -6.24 6.92 -2.88
C VAL A 41 -4.85 7.42 -2.49
N ALA A 42 -4.78 8.64 -1.98
CA ALA A 42 -3.54 9.26 -1.53
C ALA A 42 -3.68 9.70 -0.06
N GLY A 43 -2.59 9.62 0.69
CA GLY A 43 -2.59 9.96 2.12
C GLY A 43 -1.20 10.18 2.68
N GLU A 44 -1.14 10.71 3.90
CA GLU A 44 0.12 10.85 4.63
C GLU A 44 0.56 9.49 5.18
N THR A 45 1.88 9.24 5.22
CA THR A 45 2.36 7.99 5.80
C THR A 45 2.25 8.03 7.31
N VAL A 46 1.80 6.93 7.88
CA VAL A 46 2.12 6.59 9.27
C VAL A 46 3.50 5.94 9.26
N TYR A 47 4.43 6.43 10.10
CA TYR A 47 5.79 5.88 10.19
C TYR A 47 5.75 4.35 10.38
N ASN A 48 6.45 3.63 9.49
CA ASN A 48 6.58 2.18 9.56
C ASN A 48 8.06 1.79 9.35
N PRO A 49 8.77 1.34 10.41
CA PRO A 49 10.21 1.05 10.35
C PRO A 49 10.57 -0.23 9.59
N LEU A 50 9.61 -0.83 8.87
CA LEU A 50 9.63 -2.27 8.64
C LEU A 50 9.59 -2.72 7.18
N GLY A 51 9.64 -1.85 6.15
CA GLY A 51 9.61 -2.24 4.73
C GLY A 51 10.74 -3.20 4.27
N HIS A 52 10.71 -4.46 4.67
CA HIS A 52 11.84 -5.40 4.62
C HIS A 52 11.46 -6.73 3.95
N GLY A 53 10.91 -6.71 2.73
CA GLY A 53 10.79 -7.94 1.94
C GLY A 53 9.66 -8.91 2.35
N TYR A 54 8.48 -8.38 2.67
CA TYR A 54 7.28 -9.16 3.03
C TYR A 54 6.67 -10.01 1.90
N ASP A 55 6.05 -11.14 2.24
CA ASP A 55 5.41 -12.05 1.28
C ASP A 55 4.00 -11.59 0.87
N THR A 56 3.27 -10.93 1.77
CA THR A 56 1.87 -10.54 1.56
C THR A 56 1.63 -9.09 1.99
N GLY A 57 0.83 -8.38 1.21
CA GLY A 57 0.36 -7.04 1.55
C GLY A 57 -1.10 -6.98 1.92
N VAL A 58 -1.41 -6.07 2.85
CA VAL A 58 -2.77 -5.69 3.18
C VAL A 58 -2.87 -4.18 3.22
N ILE A 59 -3.85 -3.64 2.51
CA ILE A 59 -4.20 -2.23 2.58
C ILE A 59 -5.52 -2.14 3.35
N PHE A 60 -5.47 -1.50 4.50
CA PHE A 60 -6.66 -1.13 5.28
C PHE A 60 -7.01 0.32 4.96
N LEU A 61 -8.27 0.55 4.56
CA LEU A 61 -8.78 1.90 4.38
C LEU A 61 -9.62 2.31 5.60
N PHE A 62 -9.28 3.45 6.18
CA PHE A 62 -10.01 4.07 7.28
C PHE A 62 -10.53 5.43 6.86
N GLU A 63 -11.76 5.76 7.28
CA GLU A 63 -12.39 7.05 6.97
C GLU A 63 -11.63 8.25 7.56
N SER A 64 -10.96 8.03 8.69
CA SER A 64 -10.26 9.07 9.44
C SER A 64 -9.26 8.45 10.42
N ALA A 65 -8.37 9.29 10.96
CA ALA A 65 -7.47 8.92 12.05
C ALA A 65 -8.23 8.42 13.29
N VAL A 66 -9.41 8.98 13.57
CA VAL A 66 -10.27 8.53 14.68
C VAL A 66 -10.71 7.08 14.47
N LYS A 67 -11.12 6.71 13.25
CA LYS A 67 -11.50 5.32 12.93
C LYS A 67 -10.34 4.34 12.98
N LEU A 68 -9.14 4.79 12.60
CA LEU A 68 -7.92 4.02 12.80
C LEU A 68 -7.64 3.78 14.30
N ASP A 69 -7.81 4.81 15.13
CA ASP A 69 -7.62 4.69 16.58
C ASP A 69 -8.68 3.84 17.26
N GLU A 70 -9.92 3.83 16.76
CA GLU A 70 -10.98 2.89 17.19
C GLU A 70 -10.64 1.44 16.77
N TYR A 71 -10.07 1.24 15.59
CA TYR A 71 -9.69 -0.07 15.05
C TYR A 71 -8.58 -0.74 15.88
N ARG A 72 -7.54 0.02 16.25
CA ARG A 72 -6.33 -0.52 16.91
C ARG A 72 -6.61 -1.37 18.16
N PRO A 73 -7.40 -0.91 19.15
CA PRO A 73 -7.76 -1.70 20.33
C PRO A 73 -9.01 -2.57 20.11
N HIS A 74 -9.60 -2.60 18.90
CA HIS A 74 -10.83 -3.35 18.66
C HIS A 74 -10.62 -4.84 18.94
N LYS A 75 -11.56 -5.47 19.65
CA LYS A 75 -11.43 -6.88 20.07
C LYS A 75 -11.13 -7.82 18.89
N ALA A 76 -11.81 -7.63 17.75
CA ALA A 76 -11.57 -8.45 16.56
C ALA A 76 -10.15 -8.29 15.99
N HIS A 77 -9.55 -7.10 16.07
CA HIS A 77 -8.16 -6.88 15.65
C HIS A 77 -7.19 -7.59 16.62
N ILE A 78 -7.42 -7.49 17.92
CA ILE A 78 -6.61 -8.17 18.94
C ILE A 78 -6.73 -9.70 18.80
N ASP A 79 -7.94 -10.23 18.64
CA ASP A 79 -8.19 -11.65 18.45
C ASP A 79 -7.49 -12.17 17.19
N TYR A 80 -7.56 -11.41 16.08
CA TYR A 80 -6.83 -11.70 14.84
C TYR A 80 -5.33 -11.76 15.09
N GLN A 81 -4.73 -10.73 15.70
CA GLN A 81 -3.30 -10.69 16.00
C GLN A 81 -2.83 -11.89 16.83
N ALA A 82 -3.59 -12.25 17.88
CA ALA A 82 -3.28 -13.39 18.73
C ALA A 82 -3.37 -14.73 17.97
N LEU A 83 -4.39 -14.87 17.12
CA LEU A 83 -4.62 -16.07 16.32
C LEU A 83 -3.55 -16.27 15.24
N THR A 84 -3.07 -15.20 14.63
CA THR A 84 -2.09 -15.28 13.53
C THR A 84 -0.63 -15.26 13.98
N ALA A 85 -0.34 -14.80 15.20
CA ALA A 85 1.02 -14.72 15.75
C ALA A 85 1.86 -16.03 15.64
N PRO A 86 1.27 -17.24 15.76
CA PRO A 86 2.03 -18.47 15.55
C PRO A 86 2.55 -18.65 14.12
N TYR A 87 1.91 -18.04 13.12
CA TYR A 87 2.19 -18.22 11.69
C TYR A 87 2.95 -17.06 11.07
N ILE A 88 3.02 -15.92 11.75
CA ILE A 88 3.59 -14.68 11.25
C ILE A 88 4.95 -14.44 11.92
N GLU A 89 5.99 -14.26 11.11
CA GLU A 89 7.34 -13.93 11.59
C GLU A 89 7.44 -12.45 11.95
N ASP A 90 6.79 -11.60 11.16
CA ASP A 90 6.77 -10.15 11.34
C ASP A 90 5.52 -9.52 10.66
N SER A 91 4.92 -8.50 11.28
CA SER A 91 3.73 -7.82 10.77
C SER A 91 3.70 -6.32 11.08
N LYS A 92 3.89 -5.47 10.07
CA LYS A 92 3.42 -4.07 10.11
C LYS A 92 2.95 -3.64 8.73
N VAL A 93 1.64 -3.49 8.58
CA VAL A 93 0.88 -3.20 7.32
C VAL A 93 1.02 -4.30 6.25
N LEU A 94 2.13 -5.00 6.25
CA LEU A 94 2.46 -6.16 5.44
C LEU A 94 2.95 -7.25 6.40
N TYR A 95 2.77 -8.51 6.03
CA TYR A 95 3.21 -9.62 6.88
C TYR A 95 3.97 -10.67 6.08
N LYS A 96 4.88 -11.34 6.79
CA LYS A 96 5.63 -12.48 6.29
C LYS A 96 5.21 -13.72 7.06
N PHE A 97 4.82 -14.76 6.34
CA PHE A 97 4.57 -16.05 6.97
C PHE A 97 5.90 -16.68 7.38
N LYS A 98 5.91 -17.35 8.52
CA LYS A 98 7.05 -18.16 8.94
C LYS A 98 7.37 -19.21 7.89
N SER A 99 8.64 -19.55 7.76
CA SER A 99 9.11 -20.54 6.77
C SER A 99 8.40 -21.89 6.89
N GLU A 100 7.99 -22.26 8.10
CA GLU A 100 7.31 -23.50 8.45
C GLU A 100 5.79 -23.46 8.32
N ALA A 101 5.19 -22.30 7.99
CA ALA A 101 3.75 -22.18 7.81
C ALA A 101 3.30 -22.99 6.57
N THR A 102 2.42 -23.96 6.80
CA THR A 102 1.83 -24.83 5.75
C THR A 102 0.91 -24.05 4.81
N PRO A 103 0.67 -24.53 3.58
CA PRO A 103 -0.29 -23.90 2.66
C PRO A 103 -1.68 -23.71 3.29
N GLU A 104 -2.17 -24.69 4.05
CA GLU A 104 -3.47 -24.63 4.71
C GLU A 104 -3.51 -23.54 5.80
N GLN A 105 -2.43 -23.37 6.56
CA GLN A 105 -2.33 -22.31 7.56
C GLN A 105 -2.27 -20.92 6.90
N ARG A 106 -1.56 -20.79 5.78
CA ARG A 106 -1.49 -19.55 5.01
C ARG A 106 -2.85 -19.16 4.48
N GLU A 107 -3.57 -20.13 3.90
CA GLU A 107 -4.92 -19.91 3.38
C GLU A 107 -5.91 -19.56 4.49
N TYR A 108 -5.83 -20.24 5.63
CA TYR A 108 -6.65 -19.91 6.80
C TYR A 108 -6.45 -18.46 7.26
N VAL A 109 -5.20 -17.98 7.30
CA VAL A 109 -4.91 -16.57 7.64
C VAL A 109 -5.48 -15.60 6.60
N LYS A 110 -5.44 -15.95 5.31
CA LYS A 110 -6.06 -15.14 4.24
C LYS A 110 -7.58 -15.03 4.45
N GLU A 111 -8.26 -16.11 4.78
CA GLU A 111 -9.70 -16.10 5.05
C GLU A 111 -10.05 -15.27 6.31
N LEU A 112 -9.25 -15.37 7.37
CA LEU A 112 -9.42 -14.53 8.56
C LEU A 112 -9.36 -13.03 8.23
N ILE A 113 -8.47 -12.64 7.32
CA ILE A 113 -8.35 -11.25 6.86
C ILE A 113 -9.57 -10.84 6.05
N LYS A 114 -10.05 -11.70 5.13
CA LYS A 114 -11.27 -11.44 4.34
C LYS A 114 -12.49 -11.23 5.24
N GLU A 115 -12.57 -11.90 6.38
CA GLU A 115 -13.68 -11.75 7.34
C GLU A 115 -13.60 -10.48 8.21
N LEU A 116 -12.43 -9.84 8.34
CA LEU A 116 -12.24 -8.67 9.23
C LEU A 116 -13.24 -7.52 9.00
N PRO A 117 -13.63 -7.14 7.75
CA PRO A 117 -14.59 -6.05 7.53
C PRO A 117 -15.97 -6.37 8.13
N SER A 118 -16.37 -7.64 8.14
CA SER A 118 -17.63 -8.07 8.75
C SER A 118 -17.61 -7.96 10.29
N ARG A 119 -16.41 -7.95 10.88
CA ARG A 119 -16.18 -7.95 12.33
C ARG A 119 -15.77 -6.58 12.88
N ILE A 120 -15.39 -5.64 12.02
CA ILE A 120 -14.90 -4.31 12.41
C ILE A 120 -15.60 -3.25 11.56
N SER A 121 -16.62 -2.61 12.14
CA SER A 121 -17.40 -1.57 11.45
C SER A 121 -16.58 -0.33 11.08
N ALA A 122 -15.46 -0.08 11.76
CA ALA A 122 -14.54 1.02 11.44
C ALA A 122 -13.71 0.76 10.17
N LEU A 123 -13.74 -0.46 9.64
CA LEU A 123 -12.93 -0.86 8.51
C LEU A 123 -13.75 -0.78 7.22
N GLN A 124 -13.38 0.15 6.34
CA GLN A 124 -14.16 0.43 5.14
C GLN A 124 -13.93 -0.60 4.04
N SER A 125 -12.67 -0.95 3.82
CA SER A 125 -12.28 -1.95 2.81
C SER A 125 -10.95 -2.58 3.18
N ILE A 126 -10.79 -3.83 2.77
CA ILE A 126 -9.51 -4.53 2.81
C ILE A 126 -9.15 -4.91 1.38
N ILE A 127 -7.91 -4.66 1.02
CA ILE A 127 -7.31 -5.21 -0.18
C ILE A 127 -6.12 -6.06 0.26
N THR A 128 -6.05 -7.32 -0.14
CA THR A 128 -4.95 -8.24 0.22
C THR A 128 -4.46 -9.09 -0.94
N GLY A 129 -3.19 -9.47 -0.90
CA GLY A 129 -2.54 -10.23 -1.97
C GLY A 129 -1.02 -10.25 -1.88
N GLU A 130 -0.41 -10.98 -2.81
CA GLU A 130 1.00 -11.35 -2.72
C GLU A 130 1.90 -10.23 -3.25
N LYS A 131 3.02 -9.99 -2.53
CA LYS A 131 3.98 -8.97 -2.94
C LYS A 131 4.71 -9.42 -4.19
N VAL A 132 4.65 -8.59 -5.23
CA VAL A 132 5.57 -8.68 -6.37
C VAL A 132 6.85 -7.93 -5.99
N LEU A 133 7.98 -8.66 -5.97
CA LEU A 133 9.29 -8.12 -5.60
C LEU A 133 9.66 -6.91 -6.48
N HIS A 134 10.09 -5.83 -5.82
CA HIS A 134 10.61 -4.63 -6.44
C HIS A 134 11.89 -4.18 -5.73
N PRO A 135 12.94 -3.76 -6.48
CA PRO A 135 14.30 -3.57 -5.94
C PRO A 135 14.52 -2.31 -5.10
N LEU A 136 13.47 -1.59 -4.74
CA LEU A 136 13.54 -0.28 -4.09
C LEU A 136 12.60 -0.42 -2.89
N ASP A 137 13.07 -0.70 -1.67
CA ASP A 137 12.26 -0.90 -0.42
C ASP A 137 12.92 -0.14 0.79
N HIS A 138 12.55 1.12 1.10
CA HIS A 138 13.13 2.10 2.00
C HIS A 138 12.11 3.14 2.58
N GLY A 139 11.83 3.11 3.89
CA GLY A 139 10.81 3.92 4.60
C GLY A 139 10.65 5.42 4.22
N TYR A 140 9.47 5.99 4.50
CA TYR A 140 8.87 7.11 3.74
C TYR A 140 8.12 8.18 4.54
N ASP A 141 7.76 9.25 3.85
CA ASP A 141 7.00 10.38 4.39
C ASP A 141 5.60 10.54 3.77
N MET A 142 5.35 9.95 2.59
CA MET A 142 4.05 9.97 1.93
C MET A 142 3.82 8.72 1.06
N GLY A 143 2.55 8.32 0.91
CA GLY A 143 2.13 7.19 0.07
C GLY A 143 1.01 7.54 -0.92
N ALA A 144 1.04 6.89 -2.07
CA ALA A 144 0.00 6.93 -3.09
C ALA A 144 -0.32 5.49 -3.53
N ILE A 145 -1.62 5.17 -3.57
CA ILE A 145 -2.12 3.86 -3.99
C ILE A 145 -2.78 4.03 -5.36
N PHE A 146 -2.23 3.35 -6.36
CA PHE A 146 -2.76 3.30 -7.72
C PHE A 146 -3.33 1.92 -7.99
N LEU A 147 -4.59 1.85 -8.43
CA LEU A 147 -5.24 0.57 -8.74
C LEU A 147 -5.28 0.37 -10.25
N PHE A 148 -4.85 -0.81 -10.68
CA PHE A 148 -4.85 -1.27 -12.05
C PHE A 148 -5.67 -2.55 -12.16
N GLU A 149 -6.44 -2.67 -13.24
CA GLU A 149 -7.25 -3.85 -13.50
C GLU A 149 -6.43 -5.14 -13.59
N ASN A 150 -5.20 -5.04 -14.09
CA ASN A 150 -4.34 -6.15 -14.45
C ASN A 150 -2.92 -5.65 -14.80
N LYS A 151 -2.05 -6.59 -15.17
CA LYS A 151 -0.67 -6.30 -15.56
C LYS A 151 -0.57 -5.49 -16.84
N GLU A 152 -1.44 -5.74 -17.80
CA GLU A 152 -1.44 -4.99 -19.07
C GLU A 152 -1.66 -3.50 -18.80
N LYS A 153 -2.59 -3.13 -17.90
CA LYS A 153 -2.85 -1.75 -17.50
C LYS A 153 -1.70 -1.12 -16.72
N LEU A 154 -1.01 -1.89 -15.88
CA LEU A 154 0.24 -1.44 -15.26
C LEU A 154 1.33 -1.19 -16.31
N ASP A 155 1.45 -2.05 -17.32
CA ASP A 155 2.43 -1.94 -18.39
C ASP A 155 2.13 -0.75 -19.32
N GLU A 156 0.86 -0.42 -19.55
CA GLU A 156 0.43 0.81 -20.23
C GLU A 156 0.76 2.07 -19.39
N PHE A 157 0.59 2.00 -18.07
CA PHE A 157 0.89 3.11 -17.16
C PHE A 157 2.38 3.46 -17.12
N ARG A 158 3.25 2.44 -17.09
CA ARG A 158 4.71 2.61 -16.91
C ARG A 158 5.34 3.64 -17.86
N PRO A 159 5.11 3.58 -19.19
CA PRO A 159 5.64 4.55 -20.14
C PRO A 159 4.71 5.74 -20.43
N HIS A 160 3.53 5.83 -19.80
CA HIS A 160 2.53 6.86 -20.14
C HIS A 160 3.08 8.28 -19.91
N GLN A 161 2.77 9.21 -20.82
CA GLN A 161 3.28 10.59 -20.76
C GLN A 161 2.95 11.28 -19.43
N ALA A 162 1.71 11.19 -18.97
CA ALA A 162 1.31 11.74 -17.67
C ALA A 162 2.11 11.16 -16.49
N HIS A 163 2.47 9.87 -16.54
CA HIS A 163 3.31 9.26 -15.52
C HIS A 163 4.77 9.74 -15.64
N THR A 164 5.32 9.89 -16.84
CA THR A 164 6.66 10.46 -17.02
C THR A 164 6.73 11.93 -16.60
N ASP A 165 5.70 12.71 -16.85
CA ASP A 165 5.60 14.12 -16.46
C ASP A 165 5.52 14.25 -14.93
N TYR A 166 4.67 13.45 -14.28
CA TYR A 166 4.63 13.35 -12.83
C TYR A 166 6.00 13.00 -12.24
N ARG A 167 6.71 12.02 -12.83
CA ARG A 167 8.05 11.64 -12.38
C ARG A 167 9.05 12.77 -12.56
N ALA A 168 9.02 13.49 -13.68
CA ALA A 168 9.91 14.61 -13.94
C ALA A 168 9.64 15.78 -12.97
N LEU A 169 8.37 16.10 -12.73
CA LEU A 169 7.95 17.15 -11.81
C LEU A 169 8.32 16.84 -10.35
N SER A 170 8.14 15.59 -9.92
CA SER A 170 8.39 15.18 -8.53
C SER A 170 9.87 14.98 -8.22
N SER A 171 10.67 14.50 -9.19
CA SER A 171 12.07 14.12 -8.97
C SER A 171 12.95 15.17 -8.26
N PRO A 172 12.82 16.49 -8.48
CA PRO A 172 13.61 17.49 -7.76
C PRO A 172 13.32 17.53 -6.26
N TYR A 173 12.10 17.15 -5.85
CA TYR A 173 11.62 17.22 -4.47
C TYR A 173 11.74 15.90 -3.72
N LEU A 174 12.04 14.79 -4.40
CA LEU A 174 12.23 13.46 -3.80
C LEU A 174 13.71 13.20 -3.51
N GLU A 175 14.00 12.42 -2.45
CA GLU A 175 15.38 12.06 -2.07
C GLU A 175 16.16 11.45 -3.24
N ALA A 176 17.34 12.01 -3.55
CA ALA A 176 18.13 11.57 -4.70
C ALA A 176 18.76 10.19 -4.45
N GLY A 177 18.70 9.30 -5.45
CA GLY A 177 19.29 7.95 -5.37
C GLY A 177 18.40 6.89 -4.71
N LYS A 178 17.25 7.27 -4.16
CA LYS A 178 16.19 6.35 -3.73
C LYS A 178 14.94 6.66 -4.54
N LEU A 179 14.71 5.90 -5.61
CA LEU A 179 13.40 5.90 -6.25
C LEU A 179 12.36 5.52 -5.18
N PRO A 180 11.13 6.07 -5.23
CA PRO A 180 10.08 5.60 -4.34
C PRO A 180 10.00 4.08 -4.40
N ASP A 181 9.92 3.39 -3.27
CA ASP A 181 9.51 1.99 -3.32
C ASP A 181 8.15 1.92 -3.95
N LYS A 182 8.10 0.92 -4.81
CA LYS A 182 6.94 0.55 -5.55
C LYS A 182 6.63 -0.84 -5.08
N MET A 183 5.62 -0.93 -4.24
CA MET A 183 5.07 -2.22 -3.86
C MET A 183 3.94 -2.52 -4.81
N VAL A 184 4.10 -3.58 -5.60
CA VAL A 184 3.04 -4.03 -6.49
C VAL A 184 2.50 -5.32 -5.93
N PHE A 185 1.19 -5.42 -5.81
CA PHE A 185 0.54 -6.61 -5.33
C PHE A 185 -0.41 -7.16 -6.38
N ASP A 186 -0.45 -8.48 -6.45
CA ASP A 186 -1.49 -9.21 -7.16
C ASP A 186 -2.58 -9.59 -6.15
N MET A 187 -3.74 -8.93 -6.25
CA MET A 187 -4.75 -8.95 -5.19
C MET A 187 -6.03 -9.66 -5.60
N GLU A 188 -6.63 -10.31 -4.60
CA GLU A 188 -8.06 -10.67 -4.61
C GLU A 188 -8.85 -9.56 -3.89
N THR A 189 -9.98 -9.16 -4.47
CA THR A 189 -10.94 -8.27 -3.82
C THR A 189 -11.94 -9.10 -3.01
N ALA A 190 -12.09 -8.78 -1.72
CA ALA A 190 -13.05 -9.43 -0.82
C ALA A 190 -14.48 -8.89 -1.02
#